data_AF-A0A6G8P104-F1
#
_entry.id   AF-A0A6G8P104-F1
#
_cell.length_a   1.000
_cell.length_b   1.000
_cell.length_c   1.000
_cell.angle_alpha   90.00
_cell.angle_beta   90.00
_cell.angle_gamma   90.00
#
_symmetry.space_group_name_H-M   'P 1'
#
loop_
_entity.id
_entity.type
_entity.pdbx_description
1 polymer ?
#
loop_
_entity_poly.entity_id
_entity_poly.type
_entity_poly.pdbx_seq_one_letter_code
_entity_poly.pdbx_strand_id
1 'polypeptide(L)'
;MPEQLTLAEGTTTHFPYLGENEPALLKILRAAVVANPVMLDRTLLNGSHYDTFLGGLNAGTMRLYLDVPVCRVLATQHKNFDSDASTWRAALGALKGENNSHVKWDDRLLAYLESEIGEQVFPCDAASNTLLTLDAWGGAVFCSNGAHRLIAGMAWLAAKHGDAGLLRKVRVTHYRLNEGMLRLMADAARRGKSISFAGPTWKGRLVRIRGKFLTKYWFVDKGSDRPRSIRLAELRGLFGVAEAPGEKVNDGFIDFWPFPAELALALPDDGWLQEQLKAERYAAVQ
;
A
#
# COMPACT_ATOMS: atom_id res chain seq x y z
N MET A 1 13.32 -9.34 30.85
CA MET A 1 13.14 -8.40 29.72
C MET A 1 13.27 -9.22 28.45
N PRO A 2 12.31 -9.22 27.53
CA PRO A 2 12.48 -9.95 26.28
C PRO A 2 13.46 -9.17 25.39
N GLU A 3 14.54 -9.82 24.97
CA GLU A 3 15.49 -9.29 23.98
C GLU A 3 14.74 -8.97 22.68
N GLN A 4 14.86 -7.71 22.23
CA GLN A 4 14.50 -7.35 20.86
C GLN A 4 15.51 -8.02 19.92
N LEU A 5 15.06 -9.02 19.17
CA LEU A 5 15.85 -9.64 18.11
C LEU A 5 16.08 -8.61 16.98
N THR A 6 17.30 -8.10 16.89
CA THR A 6 17.75 -7.22 15.82
C THR A 6 17.97 -8.04 14.54
N LEU A 7 16.97 -8.03 13.64
CA LEU A 7 17.04 -8.67 12.31
C LEU A 7 18.19 -8.15 11.42
N ALA A 8 18.85 -7.06 11.80
CA ALA A 8 19.93 -6.44 11.03
C ALA A 8 21.26 -7.22 11.07
N GLU A 9 21.44 -8.14 12.02
CA GLU A 9 22.72 -8.85 12.23
C GLU A 9 22.64 -10.33 11.85
N GLY A 10 21.82 -10.68 10.86
CA GLY A 10 21.51 -12.05 10.44
C GLY A 10 22.74 -12.94 10.17
N THR A 11 23.31 -13.53 11.22
CA THR A 11 24.07 -14.77 11.16
C THR A 11 23.11 -15.92 11.45
N THR A 12 23.12 -16.92 10.59
CA THR A 12 22.24 -18.10 10.53
C THR A 12 22.24 -18.99 11.78
N THR A 13 22.96 -18.62 12.85
CA THR A 13 23.20 -19.43 14.04
C THR A 13 22.22 -19.17 15.19
N HIS A 14 21.34 -18.17 15.11
CA HIS A 14 20.47 -17.75 16.23
C HIS A 14 19.04 -18.31 16.22
N PHE A 15 18.75 -19.24 15.30
CA PHE A 15 17.43 -19.84 15.20
C PHE A 15 17.51 -21.36 15.40
N PRO A 16 17.46 -21.86 16.66
CA PRO A 16 17.54 -23.30 16.93
C PRO A 16 16.31 -24.00 16.33
N TYR A 17 16.54 -24.99 15.47
CA TYR A 17 15.48 -25.84 14.90
C TYR A 17 14.61 -26.42 16.03
N LEU A 18 13.35 -25.99 16.09
CA LEU A 18 12.30 -26.54 16.95
C LEU A 18 11.32 -27.20 15.98
N GLY A 19 10.96 -28.47 16.19
CA GLY A 19 10.21 -29.30 15.23
C GLY A 19 8.77 -28.85 14.93
N GLU A 20 7.86 -29.79 14.69
CA GLU A 20 6.49 -29.55 14.19
C GLU A 20 5.64 -28.56 15.04
N ASN A 21 6.02 -28.31 16.30
CA ASN A 21 5.36 -27.36 17.21
C ASN A 21 5.93 -25.92 17.16
N GLU A 22 6.81 -25.60 16.21
CA GLU A 22 7.37 -24.26 16.07
C GLU A 22 6.29 -23.23 15.66
N PRO A 23 6.21 -22.06 16.34
CA PRO A 23 5.30 -20.99 15.95
C PRO A 23 5.49 -20.59 14.49
N ALA A 24 4.39 -20.41 13.76
CA ALA A 24 4.44 -20.10 12.34
C ALA A 24 5.22 -18.82 12.03
N LEU A 25 5.19 -17.81 12.91
CA LEU A 25 6.01 -16.60 12.73
C LEU A 25 7.51 -16.93 12.69
N LEU A 26 7.99 -17.89 13.48
CA LEU A 26 9.40 -18.27 13.49
C LEU A 26 9.80 -18.96 12.18
N LYS A 27 8.92 -19.82 11.64
CA LYS A 27 9.07 -20.42 10.30
C LYS A 27 9.16 -19.35 9.22
N ILE A 28 8.29 -18.34 9.28
CA ILE A 28 8.28 -17.20 8.33
C ILE A 28 9.56 -16.38 8.44
N LEU A 29 9.99 -16.02 9.65
CA LEU A 29 11.22 -15.26 9.88
C LEU A 29 12.44 -15.99 9.31
N ARG A 30 12.56 -17.31 9.55
CA ARG A 30 13.63 -18.13 8.98
C ARG A 30 13.61 -18.15 7.47
N ALA A 31 12.44 -18.39 6.88
CA ALA A 31 12.29 -18.40 5.43
C ALA A 31 12.71 -17.05 4.84
N ALA A 32 12.27 -15.94 5.44
CA ALA A 32 12.63 -14.59 5.01
C ALA A 32 14.14 -14.29 5.16
N VAL A 33 14.79 -14.77 6.22
CA VAL A 33 16.24 -14.62 6.42
C VAL A 33 17.02 -15.44 5.38
N VAL A 34 16.65 -16.71 5.18
CA VAL A 34 17.34 -17.62 4.25
C VAL A 34 17.17 -17.18 2.80
N ALA A 35 15.95 -16.86 2.38
CA ALA A 35 15.67 -16.43 1.01
C ALA A 35 16.07 -14.98 0.75
N ASN A 36 16.14 -14.15 1.80
CA ASN A 36 16.43 -12.73 1.76
C ASN A 36 15.74 -11.96 0.60
N PRO A 37 14.41 -12.00 0.50
CA PRO A 37 13.70 -11.44 -0.63
C PRO A 37 13.79 -9.90 -0.63
N VAL A 38 14.21 -9.33 -1.77
CA VAL A 38 14.41 -7.88 -1.97
C VAL A 38 13.12 -7.08 -1.72
N MET A 39 11.95 -7.67 -2.01
CA MET A 39 10.66 -7.06 -1.74
C MET A 39 10.53 -6.61 -0.27
N LEU A 40 11.11 -7.36 0.68
CA LEU A 40 11.00 -6.99 2.10
C LEU A 40 11.75 -5.69 2.46
N ASP A 41 12.72 -5.27 1.65
CA ASP A 41 13.45 -4.01 1.85
C ASP A 41 12.76 -2.81 1.19
N ARG A 42 11.65 -3.04 0.46
CA ARG A 42 10.86 -1.96 -0.11
C ARG A 42 10.15 -1.16 0.96
N THR A 43 9.86 0.09 0.61
CA THR A 43 9.18 1.01 1.51
C THR A 43 7.78 0.50 1.82
N LEU A 44 7.41 0.49 3.10
CA LEU A 44 6.06 0.23 3.56
C LEU A 44 5.35 1.56 3.80
N LEU A 45 4.31 1.83 3.01
CA LEU A 45 3.51 3.03 3.12
C LEU A 45 2.40 2.89 4.18
N ASN A 46 1.98 4.02 4.75
CA ASN A 46 0.75 4.12 5.52
C ASN A 46 -0.37 4.61 4.58
N GLY A 47 -1.30 3.72 4.21
CA GLY A 47 -2.37 3.97 3.24
C GLY A 47 -3.27 5.14 3.63
N SER A 48 -3.56 5.29 4.94
CA SER A 48 -4.42 6.37 5.46
C SER A 48 -3.96 7.78 5.09
N HIS A 49 -2.66 7.98 4.82
CA HIS A 49 -2.13 9.27 4.36
C HIS A 49 -2.58 9.63 2.92
N TYR A 50 -2.96 8.64 2.11
CA TYR A 50 -3.24 8.83 0.68
C TYR A 50 -4.71 8.58 0.31
N ASP A 51 -5.47 7.84 1.12
CA ASP A 51 -6.84 7.40 0.81
C ASP A 51 -7.76 8.55 0.40
N THR A 52 -7.70 9.70 1.08
CA THR A 52 -8.56 10.85 0.78
C THR A 52 -8.22 11.50 -0.57
N PHE A 53 -6.93 11.54 -0.90
CA PHE A 53 -6.47 12.06 -2.18
C PHE A 53 -6.86 11.11 -3.31
N LEU A 54 -6.51 9.82 -3.18
CA LEU A 54 -6.81 8.78 -4.16
C LEU A 54 -8.31 8.58 -4.36
N GLY A 55 -9.09 8.60 -3.28
CA GLY A 55 -10.56 8.54 -3.32
C GLY A 55 -11.19 9.71 -4.08
N GLY A 56 -10.51 10.86 -4.16
CA GLY A 56 -10.97 11.97 -5.01
C GLY A 56 -10.56 11.88 -6.47
N LEU A 57 -9.63 10.98 -6.80
CA LEU A 57 -9.30 10.61 -8.17
C LEU A 57 -10.15 9.43 -8.68
N ASN A 58 -10.97 8.84 -7.80
CA ASN A 58 -11.81 7.70 -8.12
C ASN A 58 -12.85 8.05 -9.19
N ALA A 59 -12.86 7.28 -10.27
CA ALA A 59 -13.80 7.34 -11.38
C ALA A 59 -14.76 6.15 -11.39
N GLY A 60 -14.56 5.14 -10.53
CA GLY A 60 -15.45 3.99 -10.42
C GLY A 60 -14.90 2.91 -9.50
N THR A 61 -15.80 2.12 -8.92
CA THR A 61 -15.44 1.10 -7.92
C THR A 61 -16.09 -0.24 -8.26
N MET A 62 -15.33 -1.32 -8.10
CA MET A 62 -15.84 -2.69 -8.18
C MET A 62 -15.27 -3.54 -7.05
N ARG A 63 -15.96 -4.63 -6.69
CA ARG A 63 -15.49 -5.61 -5.70
C ARG A 63 -15.35 -6.96 -6.38
N LEU A 64 -14.17 -7.55 -6.27
CA LEU A 64 -13.80 -8.79 -6.96
C LEU A 64 -12.94 -9.69 -6.06
N TYR A 65 -12.80 -10.95 -6.43
CA TYR A 65 -11.69 -11.77 -5.97
C TYR A 65 -10.55 -11.72 -6.98
N LEU A 66 -9.33 -11.50 -6.53
CA LEU A 66 -8.14 -11.43 -7.39
C LEU A 66 -6.97 -12.21 -6.79
N ASP A 67 -6.12 -12.74 -7.66
CA ASP A 67 -4.77 -13.15 -7.29
C ASP A 67 -3.90 -11.90 -7.26
N VAL A 68 -3.34 -11.56 -6.10
CA VAL A 68 -2.57 -10.34 -5.92
C VAL A 68 -1.09 -10.68 -5.79
N PRO A 69 -0.23 -10.24 -6.73
CA PRO A 69 1.20 -10.38 -6.57
C PRO A 69 1.69 -9.56 -5.38
N VAL A 70 2.52 -10.18 -4.53
CA VAL A 70 3.05 -9.52 -3.34
C VAL A 70 3.82 -8.24 -3.68
N CYS A 71 4.50 -8.20 -4.83
CA CYS A 71 5.19 -7.00 -5.31
C CYS A 71 4.27 -5.81 -5.65
N ARG A 72 2.95 -6.01 -5.77
CA ARG A 72 1.96 -4.95 -6.03
C ARG A 72 1.41 -4.33 -4.75
N VAL A 73 1.66 -4.96 -3.60
CA VAL A 73 1.20 -4.47 -2.30
C VAL A 73 2.22 -3.47 -1.75
N LEU A 74 1.79 -2.21 -1.54
CA LEU A 74 2.68 -1.11 -1.14
C LEU A 74 2.41 -0.55 0.26
N ALA A 75 1.20 -0.77 0.79
CA ALA A 75 0.76 -0.09 1.99
C ALA A 75 -0.09 -0.99 2.88
N THR A 76 -0.09 -0.68 4.18
CA THR A 76 -1.15 -1.09 5.10
C THR A 76 -2.03 0.11 5.45
N GLN A 77 -3.31 -0.11 5.77
CA GLN A 77 -4.23 0.97 6.18
C GLN A 77 -3.64 1.84 7.30
N HIS A 78 -2.99 1.18 8.26
CA HIS A 78 -2.32 1.79 9.40
C HIS A 78 -1.10 0.96 9.80
N LYS A 79 -0.25 1.52 10.66
CA LYS A 79 0.95 0.85 11.20
C LYS A 79 0.85 0.63 12.71
N ASN A 80 -0.26 0.06 13.17
CA ASN A 80 -0.50 -0.21 14.60
C ASN A 80 0.40 -1.31 15.20
N PHE A 81 1.13 -2.06 14.36
CA PHE A 81 2.18 -2.99 14.79
C PHE A 81 3.47 -2.25 15.17
N ASP A 82 3.82 -1.19 14.45
CA ASP A 82 4.98 -0.32 14.69
C ASP A 82 4.86 0.92 13.78
N SER A 83 4.67 2.10 14.39
CA SER A 83 4.50 3.36 13.64
C SER A 83 5.74 3.77 12.86
N ASP A 84 6.92 3.31 13.28
CA ASP A 84 8.22 3.69 12.72
C ASP A 84 8.70 2.70 11.66
N ALA A 85 8.02 1.56 11.49
CA ALA A 85 8.35 0.56 10.49
C ALA A 85 8.29 1.15 9.07
N SER A 86 9.45 1.43 8.49
CA SER A 86 9.59 2.06 7.17
C SER A 86 9.67 1.05 6.02
N THR A 87 9.95 -0.22 6.30
CA THR A 87 10.03 -1.33 5.33
C THR A 87 9.17 -2.51 5.76
N TRP A 88 8.89 -3.41 4.81
CA TRP A 88 8.19 -4.66 5.10
C TRP A 88 8.99 -5.58 6.04
N ARG A 89 10.32 -5.56 5.95
CA ARG A 89 11.22 -6.29 6.86
C ARG A 89 11.13 -5.78 8.29
N ALA A 90 11.13 -4.45 8.47
CA ALA A 90 10.94 -3.85 9.78
C ALA A 90 9.57 -4.22 10.36
N ALA A 91 8.52 -4.15 9.54
CA ALA A 91 7.18 -4.54 9.93
C ALA A 91 7.06 -6.02 10.31
N LEU A 92 7.76 -6.91 9.60
CA LEU A 92 7.85 -8.33 9.95
C LEU A 92 8.51 -8.54 11.32
N GLY A 93 9.59 -7.81 11.59
CA GLY A 93 10.28 -7.85 12.89
C GLY A 93 9.42 -7.35 14.06
N ALA A 94 8.46 -6.48 13.79
CA ALA A 94 7.52 -5.98 14.80
C ALA A 94 6.33 -6.92 15.07
N LEU A 95 6.13 -7.98 14.27
CA LEU A 95 5.03 -8.92 14.50
C LEU A 95 5.24 -9.74 15.78
N LYS A 96 4.19 -9.84 16.60
CA LYS A 96 4.20 -10.71 17.80
C LYS A 96 3.88 -12.18 17.48
N GLY A 97 3.17 -12.43 16.38
CA GLY A 97 2.80 -13.78 15.94
C GLY A 97 1.86 -14.50 16.90
N GLU A 98 0.95 -13.75 17.53
CA GLU A 98 0.00 -14.26 18.52
C GLU A 98 -1.35 -13.55 18.42
N ASN A 99 -2.40 -14.15 18.98
CA ASN A 99 -3.72 -13.53 19.08
C ASN A 99 -3.90 -12.73 20.38
N ASN A 100 -5.09 -12.15 20.59
CA ASN A 100 -5.43 -11.36 21.78
C ASN A 100 -5.38 -12.15 23.10
N SER A 101 -5.35 -13.48 23.04
CA SER A 101 -5.19 -14.38 24.19
C SER A 101 -3.76 -14.90 24.32
N HIS A 102 -2.79 -14.30 23.63
CA HIS A 102 -1.37 -14.69 23.60
C HIS A 102 -1.11 -16.11 23.06
N VAL A 103 -2.07 -16.69 22.34
CA VAL A 103 -1.87 -17.96 21.65
C VAL A 103 -1.07 -17.71 20.38
N LYS A 104 0.07 -18.40 20.24
CA LYS A 104 0.96 -18.28 19.09
C LYS A 104 0.28 -18.78 17.82
N TRP A 105 0.60 -18.14 16.69
CA TRP A 105 0.21 -18.62 15.37
C TRP A 105 0.87 -19.98 15.09
N ASP A 106 0.12 -20.88 14.46
CA ASP A 106 0.52 -22.24 14.12
C ASP A 106 0.43 -22.48 12.60
N ASP A 107 0.67 -23.71 12.15
CA ASP A 107 0.76 -24.06 10.72
C ASP A 107 -0.52 -23.83 9.93
N ARG A 108 -1.67 -23.64 10.59
CA ARG A 108 -2.90 -23.22 9.92
C ARG A 108 -2.72 -21.86 9.26
N LEU A 109 -1.88 -20.97 9.81
CA LEU A 109 -1.50 -19.71 9.17
C LEU A 109 -0.83 -19.95 7.81
N LEU A 110 0.16 -20.85 7.75
CA LEU A 110 0.92 -21.10 6.53
C LEU A 110 0.03 -21.71 5.46
N ALA A 111 -0.81 -22.68 5.85
CA ALA A 111 -1.82 -23.27 4.97
C ALA A 111 -2.82 -22.22 4.46
N TYR A 112 -3.28 -21.30 5.32
CA TYR A 112 -4.14 -20.19 4.93
C TYR A 112 -3.48 -19.28 3.88
N LEU A 113 -2.24 -18.86 4.12
CA LEU A 113 -1.47 -17.99 3.21
C LEU A 113 -1.21 -18.63 1.85
N GLU A 114 -1.08 -19.94 1.81
CA GLU A 114 -0.88 -20.70 0.56
C GLU A 114 -2.19 -21.06 -0.14
N SER A 115 -3.35 -20.96 0.52
CA SER A 115 -4.65 -21.34 -0.03
C SER A 115 -5.27 -20.26 -0.93
N GLU A 116 -6.43 -20.55 -1.53
CA GLU A 116 -7.32 -19.52 -2.08
C GLU A 116 -8.09 -18.85 -0.94
N ILE A 117 -7.72 -17.63 -0.55
CA ILE A 117 -8.19 -16.99 0.68
C ILE A 117 -9.72 -16.80 0.68
N GLY A 118 -10.30 -16.22 -0.37
CA GLY A 118 -11.74 -16.01 -0.50
C GLY A 118 -12.36 -15.36 0.73
N GLU A 119 -13.38 -16.03 1.29
CA GLU A 119 -14.08 -15.64 2.51
C GLU A 119 -13.59 -16.43 3.74
N GLN A 120 -12.42 -17.06 3.67
CA GLN A 120 -11.84 -17.76 4.81
C GLN A 120 -11.45 -16.77 5.92
N VAL A 121 -11.93 -17.06 7.13
CA VAL A 121 -11.55 -16.32 8.34
C VAL A 121 -10.12 -16.66 8.71
N PHE A 122 -9.40 -15.69 9.28
CA PHE A 122 -8.04 -15.93 9.78
C PHE A 122 -8.01 -17.03 10.85
N PRO A 123 -7.26 -18.12 10.65
CA PRO A 123 -7.37 -19.32 11.49
C PRO A 123 -6.73 -19.17 12.87
N CYS A 124 -5.92 -18.12 13.06
CA CYS A 124 -5.17 -17.87 14.29
C CYS A 124 -5.63 -16.60 15.04
N ASP A 125 -6.78 -16.00 14.72
CA ASP A 125 -7.33 -14.87 15.50
C ASP A 125 -8.30 -15.30 16.59
N ALA A 126 -8.42 -14.49 17.63
CA ALA A 126 -9.55 -14.52 18.57
C ALA A 126 -10.68 -13.56 18.12
N ALA A 127 -10.38 -12.56 17.30
CA ALA A 127 -11.39 -11.70 16.68
C ALA A 127 -12.12 -12.48 15.57
N SER A 128 -13.27 -13.04 15.91
CA SER A 128 -14.12 -13.79 14.99
C SER A 128 -14.50 -12.93 13.77
N ASN A 129 -14.52 -13.57 12.59
CA ASN A 129 -15.06 -13.02 11.34
C ASN A 129 -14.27 -11.89 10.67
N THR A 130 -12.95 -11.78 10.88
CA THR A 130 -12.13 -10.79 10.17
C THR A 130 -11.50 -11.37 8.89
N LEU A 131 -11.98 -10.92 7.73
CA LEU A 131 -11.45 -11.28 6.42
C LEU A 131 -10.24 -10.43 6.05
N LEU A 132 -9.28 -11.01 5.32
CA LEU A 132 -8.26 -10.22 4.62
C LEU A 132 -8.94 -9.48 3.47
N THR A 133 -8.86 -8.15 3.49
CA THR A 133 -9.38 -7.32 2.40
C THR A 133 -8.30 -6.36 1.93
N LEU A 134 -8.26 -6.13 0.63
CA LEU A 134 -7.32 -5.23 -0.03
C LEU A 134 -8.07 -4.19 -0.86
N ASP A 135 -7.44 -3.03 -1.03
CA ASP A 135 -7.89 -1.97 -1.93
C ASP A 135 -6.88 -1.81 -3.06
N ALA A 136 -7.31 -1.99 -4.31
CA ALA A 136 -6.49 -1.74 -5.50
C ALA A 136 -6.80 -0.34 -6.05
N TRP A 137 -5.82 0.56 -5.95
CA TRP A 137 -5.86 1.90 -6.50
C TRP A 137 -5.17 1.89 -7.87
N GLY A 138 -5.92 1.59 -8.93
CA GLY A 138 -5.32 1.18 -10.20
C GLY A 138 -4.42 -0.05 -9.99
N GLY A 139 -3.13 0.07 -10.34
CA GLY A 139 -2.14 -1.01 -10.22
C GLY A 139 -1.53 -1.21 -8.83
N ALA A 140 -1.70 -0.24 -7.91
CA ALA A 140 -1.13 -0.33 -6.56
C ALA A 140 -2.13 -0.92 -5.56
N VAL A 141 -1.68 -1.80 -4.66
CA VAL A 141 -2.55 -2.49 -3.71
C VAL A 141 -2.23 -2.12 -2.27
N PHE A 142 -3.26 -1.75 -1.50
CA PHE A 142 -3.18 -1.40 -0.08
C PHE A 142 -3.95 -2.45 0.73
N CYS A 143 -3.48 -2.76 1.94
CA CYS A 143 -4.24 -3.53 2.89
C CYS A 143 -5.35 -2.67 3.48
N SER A 144 -6.62 -3.05 3.30
CA SER A 144 -7.75 -2.39 3.98
C SER A 144 -8.07 -3.05 5.31
N ASN A 145 -7.86 -4.36 5.46
CA ASN A 145 -7.99 -5.06 6.73
C ASN A 145 -7.01 -6.24 6.80
N GLY A 146 -6.49 -6.52 8.01
CA GLY A 146 -5.61 -7.67 8.24
C GLY A 146 -4.12 -7.40 8.09
N ALA A 147 -3.62 -6.19 8.37
CA ALA A 147 -2.21 -5.82 8.18
C ALA A 147 -1.21 -6.85 8.73
N HIS A 148 -1.39 -7.37 9.95
CA HIS A 148 -0.51 -8.37 10.55
C HIS A 148 -0.40 -9.67 9.72
N ARG A 149 -1.55 -10.20 9.25
CA ARG A 149 -1.59 -11.45 8.47
C ARG A 149 -1.06 -11.22 7.05
N LEU A 150 -1.27 -10.03 6.51
CA LEU A 150 -0.68 -9.63 5.24
C LEU A 150 0.85 -9.54 5.34
N ILE A 151 1.43 -8.89 6.35
CA ILE A 151 2.89 -8.78 6.51
C ILE A 151 3.53 -10.18 6.57
N ALA A 152 2.93 -11.09 7.34
CA ALA A 152 3.34 -12.48 7.40
C ALA A 152 3.24 -13.18 6.03
N GLY A 153 2.12 -12.99 5.32
CA GLY A 153 1.90 -13.49 3.97
C GLY A 153 2.90 -12.99 2.95
N MET A 154 3.16 -11.69 2.94
CA MET A 154 4.14 -11.03 2.08
C MET A 154 5.51 -11.66 2.25
N ALA A 155 5.97 -11.83 3.50
CA ALA A 155 7.27 -12.43 3.80
C ALA A 155 7.35 -13.92 3.41
N TRP A 156 6.33 -14.70 3.77
CA TRP A 156 6.28 -16.12 3.47
C TRP A 156 6.26 -16.42 1.97
N LEU A 157 5.35 -15.77 1.24
CA LEU A 157 5.17 -15.98 -0.18
C LEU A 157 6.37 -15.46 -0.98
N ALA A 158 6.95 -14.32 -0.59
CA ALA A 158 8.16 -13.82 -1.22
C ALA A 158 9.38 -14.70 -0.95
N ALA A 159 9.50 -15.28 0.24
CA ALA A 159 10.58 -16.23 0.54
C ALA A 159 10.47 -17.52 -0.30
N LYS A 160 9.25 -17.99 -0.57
CA LYS A 160 9.01 -19.22 -1.34
C LYS A 160 9.03 -19.03 -2.85
N HIS A 161 8.54 -17.90 -3.34
CA HIS A 161 8.20 -17.69 -4.75
C HIS A 161 8.82 -16.42 -5.34
N GLY A 162 9.65 -15.71 -4.56
CA GLY A 162 10.18 -14.40 -4.95
C GLY A 162 9.09 -13.34 -5.09
N ASP A 163 9.42 -12.27 -5.80
CA ASP A 163 8.53 -11.11 -5.97
C ASP A 163 7.21 -11.43 -6.70
N ALA A 164 7.15 -12.58 -7.39
CA ALA A 164 5.97 -13.08 -8.09
C ALA A 164 5.05 -13.93 -7.22
N GLY A 165 5.33 -14.10 -5.92
CA GLY A 165 4.43 -14.77 -4.99
C GLY A 165 3.02 -14.16 -5.03
N LEU A 166 2.00 -15.01 -4.97
CA LEU A 166 0.60 -14.59 -5.13
C LEU A 166 -0.18 -14.83 -3.84
N LEU A 167 -0.88 -13.80 -3.36
CA LEU A 167 -2.02 -13.99 -2.47
C LEU A 167 -3.22 -14.37 -3.33
N ARG A 168 -3.71 -15.60 -3.20
CA ARG A 168 -4.72 -16.12 -4.15
C ARG A 168 -6.14 -15.82 -3.71
N LYS A 169 -7.00 -15.46 -4.67
CA LYS A 169 -8.44 -15.21 -4.47
C LYS A 169 -8.74 -14.27 -3.29
N VAL A 170 -8.02 -13.16 -3.16
CA VAL A 170 -8.26 -12.20 -2.09
C VAL A 170 -9.42 -11.29 -2.46
N ARG A 171 -10.24 -10.92 -1.50
CA ARG A 171 -11.29 -9.91 -1.68
C ARG A 171 -10.65 -8.53 -1.89
N VAL A 172 -10.85 -7.96 -3.06
CA VAL A 172 -10.28 -6.67 -3.47
C VAL A 172 -11.39 -5.68 -3.85
N THR A 173 -11.33 -4.48 -3.29
CA THR A 173 -12.06 -3.33 -3.85
C THR A 173 -11.15 -2.61 -4.83
N HIS A 174 -11.48 -2.65 -6.11
CA HIS A 174 -10.72 -1.95 -7.14
C HIS A 174 -11.34 -0.58 -7.41
N TYR A 175 -10.52 0.46 -7.28
CA TYR A 175 -10.82 1.85 -7.59
C TYR A 175 -10.15 2.23 -8.91
N ARG A 176 -10.96 2.46 -9.94
CA ARG A 176 -10.49 3.03 -11.20
C ARG A 176 -10.18 4.50 -10.97
N LEU A 177 -8.96 4.92 -11.28
CA LEU A 177 -8.52 6.29 -11.05
C LEU A 177 -8.48 7.12 -12.35
N ASN A 178 -8.50 8.44 -12.18
CA ASN A 178 -8.29 9.41 -13.25
C ASN A 178 -6.95 9.16 -13.99
N GLU A 179 -7.02 8.58 -15.19
CA GLU A 179 -5.85 8.20 -15.98
C GLU A 179 -4.95 9.38 -16.34
N GLY A 180 -5.54 10.55 -16.61
CA GLY A 180 -4.78 11.75 -16.97
C GLY A 180 -3.85 12.20 -15.83
N MET A 181 -4.37 12.22 -14.61
CA MET A 181 -3.59 12.56 -13.42
C MET A 181 -2.55 11.48 -13.09
N LEU A 182 -2.91 10.20 -13.24
CA LEU A 182 -1.96 9.10 -13.03
C LEU A 182 -0.75 9.18 -13.97
N ARG A 183 -0.98 9.35 -15.29
CA ARG A 183 0.09 9.48 -16.28
C ARG A 183 1.00 10.67 -15.95
N LEU A 184 0.40 11.78 -15.55
CA LEU A 184 1.11 12.99 -15.18
C LEU A 184 2.02 12.80 -13.96
N MET A 185 1.54 12.13 -12.91
CA MET A 185 2.34 11.82 -11.73
C MET A 185 3.44 10.81 -12.05
N ALA A 186 3.13 9.75 -12.80
CA ALA A 186 4.12 8.75 -13.19
C ALA A 186 5.24 9.35 -14.05
N ASP A 187 4.91 10.21 -15.02
CA ASP A 187 5.91 10.89 -15.85
C ASP A 187 6.77 11.86 -15.06
N ALA A 188 6.21 12.51 -14.03
CA ALA A 188 6.97 13.33 -13.11
C ALA A 188 7.95 12.48 -12.29
N ALA A 189 7.50 11.35 -11.76
CA ALA A 189 8.32 10.41 -10.99
C ALA A 189 9.46 9.83 -11.83
N ARG A 190 9.18 9.37 -13.06
CA ARG A 190 10.21 8.87 -14.01
C ARG A 190 11.29 9.89 -14.31
N ARG A 191 10.95 11.18 -14.28
CA ARG A 191 11.88 12.30 -14.50
C ARG A 191 12.56 12.79 -13.22
N GLY A 192 12.43 12.06 -12.12
CA GLY A 192 13.04 12.41 -10.82
C GLY A 192 12.50 13.71 -10.22
N LYS A 193 11.28 14.12 -10.57
CA LYS A 193 10.64 15.31 -9.99
C LYS A 193 9.95 14.95 -8.69
N SER A 194 9.93 15.88 -7.73
CA SER A 194 9.14 15.68 -6.52
C SER A 194 7.68 15.98 -6.77
N ILE A 195 6.82 15.15 -6.18
CA ILE A 195 5.37 15.22 -6.29
C ILE A 195 4.84 15.47 -4.88
N SER A 196 3.88 16.38 -4.78
CA SER A 196 3.13 16.60 -3.54
C SER A 196 1.69 16.89 -3.89
N PHE A 197 0.77 16.56 -3.00
CA PHE A 197 -0.65 16.81 -3.17
C PHE A 197 -1.18 17.65 -2.01
N ALA A 198 -2.28 18.36 -2.25
CA ALA A 198 -3.00 19.02 -1.18
C ALA A 198 -4.24 18.21 -0.80
N GLY A 199 -4.70 18.39 0.43
CA GLY A 199 -5.95 17.81 0.95
C GLY A 199 -7.17 18.11 0.07
N PRO A 200 -8.31 17.47 0.36
CA PRO A 200 -9.50 17.60 -0.47
C PRO A 200 -9.94 19.06 -0.54
N THR A 201 -9.94 19.63 -1.74
CA THR A 201 -10.71 20.83 -2.00
C THR A 201 -12.13 20.41 -2.35
N TRP A 202 -13.13 21.21 -2.01
CA TRP A 202 -14.51 20.95 -2.43
C TRP A 202 -14.65 20.95 -3.97
N LYS A 203 -13.72 21.60 -4.68
CA LYS A 203 -13.65 21.68 -6.14
C LYS A 203 -12.97 20.48 -6.81
N GLY A 204 -12.11 19.73 -6.12
CA GLY A 204 -11.25 18.75 -6.78
C GLY A 204 -9.96 18.37 -6.03
N ARG A 205 -8.93 17.96 -6.78
CA ARG A 205 -7.62 17.54 -6.24
C ARG A 205 -6.48 18.32 -6.90
N LEU A 206 -5.55 18.78 -6.07
CA LEU A 206 -4.38 19.54 -6.50
C LEU A 206 -3.11 18.70 -6.33
N VAL A 207 -2.30 18.67 -7.39
CA VAL A 207 -0.95 18.11 -7.40
C VAL A 207 0.04 19.22 -7.74
N ARG A 208 1.12 19.29 -6.98
CA ARG A 208 2.28 20.12 -7.23
C ARG A 208 3.45 19.24 -7.64
N ILE A 209 4.04 19.55 -8.79
CA ILE A 209 5.25 18.91 -9.30
C ILE A 209 6.39 19.93 -9.30
N ARG A 210 7.47 19.62 -8.58
CA ARG A 210 8.65 20.47 -8.51
C ARG A 210 9.84 19.79 -9.19
N GLY A 211 10.39 20.47 -10.19
CA GLY A 211 11.68 20.14 -10.79
C GLY A 211 12.78 21.08 -10.31
N LYS A 212 13.98 20.99 -10.90
CA LYS A 212 15.15 21.80 -10.52
C LYS A 212 14.93 23.32 -10.65
N PHE A 213 14.18 23.75 -11.66
CA PHE A 213 14.01 25.18 -12.00
C PHE A 213 12.56 25.65 -12.03
N LEU A 214 11.60 24.74 -11.95
CA LEU A 214 10.19 25.07 -12.17
C LEU A 214 9.28 24.21 -11.29
N THR A 215 8.30 24.88 -10.70
CA THR A 215 7.16 24.26 -10.03
C THR A 215 5.93 24.41 -10.92
N LYS A 216 5.19 23.31 -11.12
CA LYS A 216 3.92 23.31 -11.85
C LYS A 216 2.81 22.78 -10.95
N TYR A 217 1.62 23.32 -11.12
CA TYR A 217 0.41 22.92 -10.39
C TYR A 217 -0.58 22.32 -11.37
N TRP A 218 -1.19 21.22 -10.98
CA TRP A 218 -2.17 20.49 -11.77
C TRP A 218 -3.38 20.22 -10.91
N PHE A 219 -4.55 20.49 -11.47
CA PHE A 219 -5.81 20.33 -10.78
C PHE A 219 -6.73 19.45 -11.59
N VAL A 220 -7.41 18.54 -10.91
CA VAL A 220 -8.52 17.78 -11.47
C VAL A 220 -9.77 18.18 -10.73
N ASP A 221 -10.71 18.78 -11.47
CA ASP A 221 -12.01 19.13 -10.95
C ASP A 221 -12.80 17.86 -10.58
N LYS A 222 -13.66 17.94 -9.57
CA LYS A 222 -14.48 16.81 -9.13
C LYS A 222 -15.35 16.30 -10.30
N GLY A 223 -15.24 15.01 -10.62
CA GLY A 223 -15.98 14.39 -11.73
C GLY A 223 -15.38 14.65 -13.12
N SER A 224 -14.23 15.33 -13.22
CA SER A 224 -13.49 15.48 -14.47
C SER A 224 -12.45 14.38 -14.62
N ASP A 225 -12.30 13.90 -15.86
CA ASP A 225 -11.22 12.96 -16.23
C ASP A 225 -9.94 13.66 -16.71
N ARG A 226 -9.94 15.00 -16.79
CA ARG A 226 -8.84 15.75 -17.40
C ARG A 226 -8.17 16.69 -16.39
N PRO A 227 -6.89 16.45 -16.02
CA PRO A 227 -6.15 17.42 -15.24
C PRO A 227 -5.85 18.67 -16.09
N ARG A 228 -5.93 19.85 -15.48
CA ARG A 228 -5.56 21.13 -16.08
C ARG A 228 -4.42 21.78 -15.32
N SER A 229 -3.54 22.49 -16.04
CA SER A 229 -2.49 23.28 -15.41
C SER A 229 -3.09 24.50 -14.73
N ILE A 230 -2.60 24.81 -13.53
CA ILE A 230 -3.00 25.98 -12.74
C ILE A 230 -1.79 26.89 -12.59
N ARG A 231 -1.97 28.20 -12.77
CA ARG A 231 -0.94 29.20 -12.45
C ARG A 231 -0.92 29.44 -10.96
N LEU A 232 0.26 29.79 -10.43
CA LEU A 232 0.43 30.10 -9.00
C LEU A 232 -0.58 31.15 -8.49
N ALA A 233 -0.88 32.18 -9.28
CA ALA A 233 -1.87 33.21 -8.95
C ALA A 233 -3.32 32.70 -8.84
N GLU A 234 -3.66 31.58 -9.49
CA GLU A 234 -5.01 31.02 -9.46
C GLU A 234 -5.28 30.14 -8.23
N LEU A 235 -4.23 29.78 -7.47
CA LEU A 235 -4.37 28.84 -6.35
C LEU A 235 -5.30 29.37 -5.26
N ARG A 236 -5.21 30.66 -4.90
CA ARG A 236 -6.06 31.23 -3.84
C ARG A 236 -7.55 31.11 -4.14
N GLY A 237 -7.94 31.34 -5.40
CA GLY A 237 -9.31 31.16 -5.87
C GLY A 237 -9.80 29.71 -5.81
N LEU A 238 -8.90 28.71 -5.89
CA LEU A 238 -9.27 27.31 -5.71
C LEU A 238 -9.60 26.97 -4.25
N PHE A 239 -8.91 27.59 -3.29
CA PHE A 239 -9.09 27.36 -1.86
C PHE A 239 -10.01 28.37 -1.17
N GLY A 240 -10.55 29.36 -1.91
CA GLY A 240 -11.43 30.38 -1.35
C GLY A 240 -10.72 31.35 -0.41
N VAL A 241 -9.40 31.52 -0.59
CA VAL A 241 -8.59 32.43 0.22
C VAL A 241 -8.58 33.81 -0.45
N ALA A 242 -8.87 34.87 0.31
CA ALA A 242 -8.82 36.24 -0.21
C ALA A 242 -7.37 36.67 -0.53
N GLU A 243 -7.20 37.53 -1.53
CA GLU A 243 -5.92 38.18 -1.81
C GLU A 243 -5.78 39.43 -0.93
N ALA A 244 -4.71 39.50 -0.13
CA ALA A 244 -4.37 40.72 0.59
C ALA A 244 -3.60 41.68 -0.35
N PRO A 245 -3.91 42.99 -0.36
CA PRO A 245 -3.18 43.96 -1.17
C PRO A 245 -1.66 43.93 -0.88
N GLY A 246 -0.84 43.77 -1.92
CA GLY A 246 0.62 43.80 -1.81
C GLY A 246 1.27 42.49 -1.36
N GLU A 247 0.49 41.43 -1.12
CA GLU A 247 1.04 40.11 -0.76
C GLU A 247 1.74 39.45 -1.95
N LYS A 248 2.95 38.90 -1.73
CA LYS A 248 3.66 38.15 -2.77
C LYS A 248 2.96 36.82 -3.03
N VAL A 249 2.63 36.55 -4.30
CA VAL A 249 2.01 35.29 -4.72
C VAL A 249 2.93 34.10 -4.37
N ASN A 250 2.46 33.22 -3.50
CA ASN A 250 3.15 32.01 -3.07
C ASN A 250 2.13 30.91 -2.73
N ASP A 251 2.59 29.67 -2.54
CA ASP A 251 1.76 28.51 -2.22
C ASP A 251 1.90 28.05 -0.76
N GLY A 252 2.46 28.89 0.12
CA GLY A 252 2.74 28.57 1.51
C GLY A 252 1.52 28.43 2.41
N PHE A 253 0.35 28.87 1.94
CA PHE A 253 -0.94 28.69 2.62
C PHE A 253 -1.56 27.31 2.37
N ILE A 254 -0.93 26.47 1.53
CA ILE A 254 -1.43 25.14 1.17
C ILE A 254 -0.56 24.08 1.84
N ASP A 255 -1.20 23.24 2.65
CA ASP A 255 -0.55 22.08 3.25
C ASP A 255 -0.36 20.98 2.21
N PHE A 256 0.84 20.98 1.62
CA PHE A 256 1.26 19.96 0.67
C PHE A 256 1.90 18.77 1.36
N TRP A 257 1.34 17.60 1.09
CA TRP A 257 1.85 16.31 1.54
C TRP A 257 2.69 15.68 0.44
N PRO A 258 3.86 15.09 0.76
CA PRO A 258 4.68 14.41 -0.23
C PRO A 258 3.94 13.22 -0.82
N PHE A 259 4.11 12.99 -2.12
CA PHE A 259 3.61 11.82 -2.82
C PHE A 259 4.79 10.96 -3.28
N PRO A 260 4.97 9.74 -2.75
CA PRO A 260 6.11 8.89 -3.08
C PRO A 260 6.20 8.57 -4.58
N ALA A 261 7.41 8.60 -5.13
CA ALA A 261 7.65 8.25 -6.53
C ALA A 261 7.25 6.80 -6.82
N GLU A 262 7.53 5.87 -5.90
CA GLU A 262 7.16 4.45 -6.04
C GLU A 262 5.63 4.29 -6.18
N LEU A 263 4.84 4.99 -5.36
CA LEU A 263 3.40 4.98 -5.49
C LEU A 263 2.94 5.58 -6.83
N ALA A 264 3.51 6.72 -7.23
CA ALA A 264 3.17 7.37 -8.50
C ALA A 264 3.43 6.47 -9.72
N LEU A 265 4.47 5.64 -9.65
CA LEU A 265 4.82 4.67 -10.70
C LEU A 265 3.91 3.43 -10.69
N ALA A 266 3.50 2.98 -9.50
CA ALA A 266 2.69 1.77 -9.34
C ALA A 266 1.21 1.97 -9.69
N LEU A 267 0.65 3.17 -9.45
CA LEU A 267 -0.75 3.47 -9.73
C LEU A 267 -1.18 3.17 -11.18
N PRO A 268 -0.44 3.58 -12.24
CA PRO A 268 -0.80 3.24 -13.62
C PRO A 268 -0.29 1.86 -14.08
N ASP A 269 0.43 1.11 -13.25
CA ASP A 269 0.98 -0.21 -13.61
C ASP A 269 -0.01 -1.31 -13.25
N ASP A 270 -1.15 -1.31 -13.94
CA ASP A 270 -2.31 -2.16 -13.68
C ASP A 270 -2.39 -3.39 -14.60
N GLY A 271 -1.32 -3.71 -15.35
CA GLY A 271 -1.32 -4.84 -16.29
C GLY A 271 -1.73 -6.17 -15.65
N TRP A 272 -1.23 -6.45 -14.44
CA TRP A 272 -1.55 -7.65 -13.66
C TRP A 272 -3.05 -7.76 -13.30
N LEU A 273 -3.70 -6.61 -13.14
CA LEU A 273 -5.12 -6.50 -12.85
C LEU A 273 -5.93 -6.65 -14.14
N GLN A 274 -5.54 -5.95 -15.20
CA GLN A 274 -6.22 -6.00 -16.50
C GLN A 274 -6.22 -7.40 -17.11
N GLU A 275 -5.15 -8.18 -16.91
CA GLU A 275 -5.09 -9.59 -17.32
C GLU A 275 -6.17 -10.43 -16.63
N GLN A 276 -6.35 -10.27 -15.32
CA GLN A 276 -7.37 -11.00 -14.55
C GLN A 276 -8.79 -10.54 -14.83
N LEU A 277 -8.99 -9.24 -15.10
CA LEU A 277 -10.30 -8.72 -15.51
C LEU A 277 -10.74 -9.26 -16.88
N LYS A 278 -9.79 -9.57 -17.77
CA LYS A 278 -10.09 -10.19 -19.07
C LYS A 278 -10.30 -11.70 -18.97
N ALA A 279 -9.58 -12.35 -18.06
CA ALA A 279 -9.66 -13.78 -17.80
C ALA A 279 -10.34 -14.02 -16.44
N GLU A 280 -11.64 -13.72 -16.36
CA GLU A 280 -12.41 -13.85 -15.13
C GLU A 280 -12.28 -15.27 -14.55
N ARG A 281 -11.46 -15.38 -13.50
CA ARG A 281 -11.15 -16.65 -12.82
C ARG A 281 -12.12 -16.96 -11.69
N TYR A 282 -12.65 -15.91 -11.06
CA TYR A 282 -13.47 -16.01 -9.86
C TYR A 282 -14.81 -15.29 -10.07
N ALA A 283 -15.87 -15.85 -9.47
CA ALA A 283 -17.17 -15.19 -9.45
C ALA A 283 -17.08 -13.83 -8.72
N ALA A 284 -17.95 -12.89 -9.08
CA ALA A 284 -18.03 -11.60 -8.41
C ALA A 284 -18.31 -11.76 -6.90
N VAL A 285 -17.83 -10.81 -6.10
CA VAL A 285 -18.13 -10.74 -4.66
C VAL A 285 -19.61 -10.36 -4.52
N GLN A 286 -20.38 -11.23 -3.86
CA GLN A 286 -21.80 -10.97 -3.55
C GLN A 286 -21.98 -9.89 -2.49
#